data_AF-A0A4Q3JGN7-F1
#
_entry.id   AF-A0A4Q3JGN7-F1
#
_cell.length_a   1.000
_cell.length_b   1.000
_cell.length_c   1.000
_cell.angle_alpha   90.00
_cell.angle_beta   90.00
_cell.angle_gamma   90.00
#
_symmetry.space_group_name_H-M   'P 1'
#
loop_
_entity.id
_entity.type
_entity.pdbx_description
1 polymer ?
#
loop_
_entity_poly.entity_id
_entity_poly.type
_entity_poly.pdbx_seq_one_letter_code
_entity_poly.pdbx_strand_id
1 'polypeptide(L)'
;MLAQDIRFEGWDTDDWVRLLSLFEGRMTGEPGLLVLHDGRRVRKLLHGRAGRLDPVGQAWGGPLEELARAHGAGWVVALHEGALEEALDRLAGRVQRGDDLLDQAVRLLDVLRELSLEGALAAWPRQLRGGWPSAAAIRRGVDVLCPPGRAVAVGLFEGGDLWTAAVLQRGQKGFEKLLGPEPLRPGLGLLSGDFRRDYWHLLRLIERQVGPVHAG
;
A
#
# COMPACT_ATOMS: atom_id res chain seq x y z
N MET A 1 -3.76 -8.48 -13.85
CA MET A 1 -3.25 -9.88 -13.88
C MET A 1 -1.82 -9.81 -13.36
N LEU A 2 -1.55 -10.30 -12.15
CA LEU A 2 -0.19 -10.27 -11.57
C LEU A 2 0.77 -10.97 -12.55
N ALA A 3 1.96 -10.40 -12.78
CA ALA A 3 2.94 -10.90 -13.76
C ALA A 3 3.16 -12.43 -13.61
N GLN A 4 3.32 -13.14 -14.74
CA GLN A 4 3.34 -14.61 -14.77
C GLN A 4 4.39 -15.28 -13.87
N ASP A 5 5.41 -14.54 -13.42
CA ASP A 5 6.56 -15.10 -12.70
C ASP A 5 6.74 -14.56 -11.27
N ILE A 6 5.83 -13.71 -10.77
CA ILE A 6 5.97 -13.23 -9.40
C ILE A 6 5.52 -14.28 -8.39
N ARG A 7 6.40 -14.59 -7.44
CA ARG A 7 6.10 -15.52 -6.34
C ARG A 7 5.64 -14.75 -5.12
N PHE A 8 4.38 -14.95 -4.76
CA PHE A 8 3.81 -14.55 -3.48
C PHE A 8 3.88 -15.76 -2.55
N GLU A 9 4.73 -15.69 -1.52
CA GLU A 9 5.02 -16.84 -0.65
C GLU A 9 4.85 -16.46 0.82
N GLY A 10 4.16 -17.30 1.60
CA GLY A 10 4.15 -17.25 3.06
C GLY A 10 3.44 -16.04 3.66
N TRP A 11 2.31 -15.67 3.07
CA TRP A 11 1.38 -14.66 3.56
C TRP A 11 0.09 -15.31 3.99
N ASP A 12 -0.39 -14.98 5.19
CA ASP A 12 -1.79 -15.18 5.57
C ASP A 12 -2.55 -13.84 5.64
N THR A 13 -3.86 -13.91 5.93
CA THR A 13 -4.70 -12.70 6.04
C THR A 13 -4.25 -11.78 7.17
N ASP A 14 -3.79 -12.34 8.29
CA ASP A 14 -3.37 -11.57 9.46
C ASP A 14 -2.04 -10.86 9.18
N ASP A 15 -1.10 -11.51 8.51
CA ASP A 15 0.19 -10.95 8.11
C ASP A 15 0.01 -9.72 7.21
N TRP A 16 -0.98 -9.72 6.32
CA TRP A 16 -1.35 -8.55 5.52
C TRP A 16 -1.89 -7.41 6.37
N VAL A 17 -2.81 -7.70 7.30
CA VAL A 17 -3.35 -6.67 8.22
C VAL A 17 -2.23 -6.07 9.07
N ARG A 18 -1.34 -6.91 9.60
CA ARG A 18 -0.17 -6.48 10.38
C ARG A 18 0.84 -5.69 9.56
N LEU A 19 1.04 -6.03 8.29
CA LEU A 19 1.92 -5.26 7.41
C LEU A 19 1.34 -3.87 7.16
N LEU A 20 0.04 -3.79 6.88
CA LEU A 20 -0.65 -2.53 6.64
C LEU A 20 -0.63 -1.62 7.87
N SER A 21 -0.70 -2.19 9.08
CA SER A 21 -0.63 -1.42 10.32
C SER A 21 0.73 -0.72 10.54
N LEU A 22 1.82 -1.19 9.91
CA LEU A 22 3.11 -0.47 9.90
C LEU A 22 2.97 0.92 9.27
N PHE A 23 2.03 1.09 8.36
CA PHE A 23 1.78 2.34 7.65
C PHE A 23 0.68 3.18 8.32
N GLU A 24 -0.15 2.59 9.19
CA GLU A 24 -1.19 3.29 9.95
C GLU A 24 -0.59 4.37 10.88
N GLY A 25 0.62 4.13 11.42
CA GLY A 25 1.34 5.12 12.25
C GLY A 25 1.95 6.30 11.46
N ARG A 26 2.13 6.18 10.13
CA ARG A 26 2.65 7.25 9.27
C ARG A 26 1.55 8.06 8.58
N MET A 27 0.34 7.50 8.48
CA MET A 27 -0.90 8.19 8.14
C MET A 27 -1.45 8.89 9.41
N THR A 28 -0.69 9.84 9.94
CA THR A 28 -1.04 10.76 11.06
C THR A 28 -1.68 10.16 12.33
N GLY A 29 -1.81 8.86 12.58
CA GLY A 29 -2.47 8.34 13.81
C GLY A 29 -3.94 8.77 13.99
N GLU A 30 -4.47 9.55 13.05
CA GLU A 30 -5.82 10.07 13.00
C GLU A 30 -6.64 9.17 12.08
N PRO A 31 -7.90 8.86 12.45
CA PRO A 31 -8.74 7.99 11.65
C PRO A 31 -9.04 8.62 10.28
N GLY A 32 -9.18 7.76 9.26
CA GLY A 32 -9.60 8.18 7.94
C GLY A 32 -11.09 8.10 7.70
N LEU A 33 -11.56 8.80 6.67
CA LEU A 33 -12.93 8.69 6.16
C LEU A 33 -12.92 8.37 4.67
N LEU A 34 -13.55 7.25 4.29
CA LEU A 34 -13.87 6.95 2.90
C LEU A 34 -15.33 7.32 2.63
N VAL A 35 -15.54 8.03 1.53
CA VAL A 35 -16.85 8.56 1.14
C VAL A 35 -17.18 8.12 -0.27
N LEU A 36 -18.34 7.49 -0.45
CA LEU A 36 -18.90 7.20 -1.78
C LEU A 36 -20.05 8.18 -2.03
N HIS A 37 -20.08 8.83 -3.19
CA HIS A 37 -21.13 9.78 -3.54
C HIS A 37 -21.62 9.59 -4.98
N ASP A 38 -22.87 9.97 -5.25
CA ASP A 38 -23.46 9.98 -6.61
C ASP A 38 -23.36 11.37 -7.29
N GLY A 39 -22.61 12.29 -6.68
CA GLY A 39 -22.47 13.68 -7.12
C GLY A 39 -23.53 14.63 -6.55
N ARG A 40 -24.57 14.11 -5.88
CA ARG A 40 -25.59 14.92 -5.18
C ARG A 40 -25.75 14.54 -3.72
N ARG A 41 -25.52 13.28 -3.38
CA ARG A 41 -25.67 12.72 -2.03
C ARG A 41 -24.54 11.77 -1.71
N VAL A 42 -24.26 11.67 -0.42
CA VAL A 42 -23.40 10.62 0.10
C VAL A 42 -24.18 9.30 0.11
N ARG A 43 -23.58 8.26 -0.43
CA ARG A 43 -24.14 6.90 -0.54
C ARG A 43 -23.56 5.96 0.50
N LYS A 44 -22.30 6.18 0.89
CA LYS A 44 -21.60 5.39 1.90
C LYS A 44 -20.55 6.22 2.61
N LEU A 45 -20.44 6.00 3.91
CA LEU A 45 -19.37 6.53 4.76
C LEU A 45 -18.72 5.38 5.52
N LEU A 46 -17.39 5.31 5.46
CA LEU A 46 -16.61 4.37 6.24
C LEU A 46 -15.55 5.15 7.01
N HIS A 47 -15.65 5.14 8.33
CA HIS A 47 -14.71 5.79 9.23
C HIS A 47 -13.77 4.74 9.83
N GLY A 48 -12.46 5.00 9.81
CA GLY A 48 -11.42 4.04 10.19
C GLY A 48 -11.53 3.52 11.63
N ARG A 49 -12.20 4.24 12.54
CA ARG A 49 -12.46 3.80 13.93
C ARG A 49 -13.90 3.43 14.23
N ALA A 50 -14.85 4.14 13.62
CA ALA A 50 -16.27 3.97 13.93
C ALA A 50 -16.96 2.96 12.99
N GLY A 51 -16.24 2.47 11.98
CA GLY A 51 -16.78 1.57 10.98
C GLY A 51 -17.73 2.30 10.03
N ARG A 52 -18.77 1.61 9.58
CA ARG A 52 -19.75 2.16 8.63
C ARG A 52 -20.65 3.17 9.35
N LEU A 53 -20.71 4.39 8.82
CA LEU A 53 -21.61 5.43 9.30
C LEU A 53 -22.85 5.52 8.40
N ASP A 54 -23.96 5.99 8.96
CA ASP A 54 -25.20 6.22 8.22
C ASP A 54 -25.11 7.52 7.39
N PRO A 55 -25.22 7.47 6.06
CA PRO A 55 -25.17 8.66 5.21
C PRO A 55 -26.54 9.35 5.03
N VAL A 56 -27.62 8.85 5.67
CA VAL A 56 -28.98 9.37 5.46
C VAL A 56 -29.05 10.89 5.69
N GLY A 57 -29.55 11.59 4.67
CA GLY A 57 -29.75 13.05 4.70
C GLY A 57 -28.51 13.88 4.36
N GLN A 58 -27.34 13.27 4.16
CA GLN A 58 -26.11 14.01 3.87
C GLN A 58 -26.01 14.36 2.39
N ALA A 59 -26.18 15.65 2.10
CA ALA A 59 -25.93 16.20 0.77
C ALA A 59 -24.44 16.06 0.43
N TRP A 60 -24.16 15.73 -0.82
CA TRP A 60 -22.82 15.81 -1.37
C TRP A 60 -22.59 17.21 -1.90
N GLY A 61 -21.48 17.81 -1.50
CA GLY A 61 -21.11 19.17 -1.88
C GLY A 61 -20.38 19.86 -0.73
N GLY A 62 -19.39 20.67 -1.07
CA GLY A 62 -18.56 21.40 -0.12
C GLY A 62 -17.13 20.84 -0.01
N PRO A 63 -16.24 21.53 0.73
CA PRO A 63 -14.85 21.12 0.89
C PRO A 63 -14.71 19.82 1.69
N LEU A 64 -13.86 18.90 1.23
CA LEU A 64 -13.55 17.66 1.95
C LEU A 64 -12.98 17.90 3.36
N GLU A 65 -12.36 19.05 3.59
CA GLU A 65 -11.86 19.46 4.90
C GLU A 65 -12.96 19.60 5.95
N GLU A 66 -14.10 20.19 5.56
CA GLU A 66 -15.23 20.35 6.46
C GLU A 66 -15.82 19.00 6.82
N LEU A 67 -15.88 18.08 5.84
CA LEU A 67 -16.29 16.70 6.05
C LEU A 67 -15.33 15.95 6.97
N ALA A 68 -14.02 16.15 6.81
CA ALA A 68 -13.00 15.58 7.69
C ALA A 68 -13.24 16.01 9.14
N ARG A 69 -13.38 17.32 9.37
CA ARG A 69 -13.62 17.89 10.71
C ARG A 69 -14.94 17.43 11.31
N ALA A 70 -16.01 17.36 10.52
CA ALA A 70 -17.33 16.93 10.98
C ALA A 70 -17.34 15.48 11.49
N HIS A 71 -16.49 14.62 10.92
CA HIS A 71 -16.37 13.22 11.31
C HIS A 71 -15.13 12.93 12.18
N GLY A 72 -14.36 13.95 12.58
CA GLY A 72 -13.14 13.78 13.37
C GLY A 72 -12.05 12.97 12.66
N ALA A 73 -12.00 13.05 11.33
CA ALA A 73 -11.04 12.34 10.48
C ALA A 73 -9.83 13.21 10.13
N GLY A 74 -8.63 12.63 10.18
CA GLY A 74 -7.38 13.30 9.78
C GLY A 74 -7.15 13.34 8.27
N TRP A 75 -7.88 12.48 7.54
CA TRP A 75 -7.88 12.44 6.09
C TRP A 75 -9.21 11.91 5.55
N VAL A 76 -9.53 12.30 4.32
CA VAL A 76 -10.75 11.93 3.61
C VAL A 76 -10.39 11.52 2.19
N VAL A 77 -10.92 10.40 1.72
CA VAL A 77 -10.94 10.04 0.31
C VAL A 77 -12.39 9.93 -0.14
N ALA A 78 -12.74 10.67 -1.17
CA ALA A 78 -14.05 10.66 -1.79
C ALA A 78 -13.98 10.06 -3.19
N LEU A 79 -14.91 9.14 -3.45
CA LEU A 79 -15.05 8.42 -4.70
C LEU A 79 -16.45 8.65 -5.25
N HIS A 80 -16.54 8.95 -6.53
CA HIS A 80 -17.81 8.89 -7.24
C HIS A 80 -18.28 7.43 -7.34
N GLU A 81 -19.60 7.21 -7.32
CA GLU A 81 -20.20 5.91 -7.58
C GLU A 81 -19.74 5.38 -8.95
N GLY A 82 -19.20 4.15 -8.99
CA GLY A 82 -18.62 3.57 -10.20
C GLY A 82 -17.14 3.92 -10.45
N ALA A 83 -16.52 4.82 -9.67
CA ALA A 83 -15.14 5.24 -9.91
C ALA A 83 -14.11 4.11 -9.72
N LEU A 84 -14.38 3.16 -8.81
CA LEU A 84 -13.48 2.04 -8.58
C LEU A 84 -13.55 1.04 -9.74
N GLU A 85 -14.75 0.71 -10.19
CA GLU A 85 -15.02 -0.14 -11.35
C GLU A 85 -14.37 0.46 -12.60
N GLU A 86 -14.59 1.76 -12.85
CA GLU A 86 -13.94 2.49 -13.95
C GLU A 86 -12.41 2.44 -13.84
N ALA A 87 -11.86 2.55 -12.62
CA ALA A 87 -10.41 2.45 -12.41
C ALA A 87 -9.87 1.08 -12.83
N LEU A 88 -10.59 0.02 -12.44
CA LEU A 88 -10.22 -1.36 -12.76
C LEU A 88 -10.38 -1.66 -14.26
N ASP A 89 -11.43 -1.16 -14.90
CA ASP A 89 -11.67 -1.34 -16.33
C ASP A 89 -10.60 -0.61 -17.17
N ARG A 90 -10.27 0.63 -16.82
CA ARG A 90 -9.17 1.37 -17.46
C ARG A 90 -7.83 0.70 -17.24
N LEU A 91 -7.56 0.19 -16.03
CA LEU A 91 -6.35 -0.55 -15.76
C LEU A 91 -6.29 -1.82 -16.61
N ALA A 92 -7.37 -2.59 -16.68
CA ALA A 92 -7.44 -3.81 -17.47
C ALA A 92 -7.15 -3.56 -18.96
N GLY A 93 -7.64 -2.44 -19.52
CA GLY A 93 -7.35 -2.03 -20.89
C GLY A 93 -5.90 -1.56 -21.15
N ARG A 94 -5.15 -1.24 -20.09
CA ARG A 94 -3.77 -0.69 -20.18
C ARG A 94 -2.68 -1.70 -19.85
N VAL A 95 -3.00 -2.73 -19.07
CA VAL A 95 -2.03 -3.76 -18.68
C VAL A 95 -1.64 -4.59 -19.91
N GLN A 96 -0.34 -4.73 -20.13
CA GLN A 96 0.23 -5.48 -21.24
C GLN A 96 0.77 -6.83 -20.79
N ARG A 97 0.82 -7.79 -21.72
CA ARG A 97 1.52 -9.06 -21.49
C ARG A 97 3.01 -8.76 -21.33
N GLY A 98 3.53 -8.94 -20.12
CA GLY A 98 4.93 -8.66 -19.76
C GLY A 98 5.12 -7.52 -18.77
N ASP A 99 4.06 -6.77 -18.42
CA ASP A 99 4.14 -5.78 -17.34
C ASP A 99 4.47 -6.46 -16.00
N ASP A 100 5.51 -5.97 -15.33
CA ASP A 100 5.83 -6.36 -13.97
C ASP A 100 4.90 -5.66 -12.95
N LEU A 101 5.08 -5.94 -11.64
CA LEU A 101 4.29 -5.26 -10.60
C LEU A 101 4.47 -3.74 -10.59
N LEU A 102 5.67 -3.25 -10.86
CA LEU A 102 5.98 -1.83 -10.84
C LEU A 102 5.29 -1.12 -12.01
N ASP A 103 5.30 -1.74 -13.20
CA ASP A 103 4.58 -1.29 -14.38
C ASP A 103 3.07 -1.22 -14.11
N GLN A 104 2.50 -2.27 -13.53
CA GLN A 104 1.07 -2.30 -13.16
C GLN A 104 0.73 -1.24 -12.12
N ALA A 105 1.56 -1.05 -11.10
CA ALA A 105 1.37 -0.03 -10.06
C ALA A 105 1.47 1.39 -10.64
N VAL A 106 2.43 1.66 -11.52
CA VAL A 106 2.56 2.95 -12.22
C VAL A 106 1.33 3.22 -13.08
N ARG A 107 0.84 2.23 -13.84
CA ARG A 107 -0.37 2.37 -14.65
C ARG A 107 -1.61 2.63 -13.80
N LEU A 108 -1.75 1.95 -12.66
CA LEU A 108 -2.84 2.19 -11.71
C LEU A 108 -2.78 3.63 -11.18
N LEU A 109 -1.60 4.12 -10.79
CA LEU A 109 -1.44 5.50 -10.34
C LEU A 109 -1.81 6.52 -11.42
N ASP A 110 -1.49 6.25 -12.70
CA ASP A 110 -1.92 7.08 -13.81
C ASP A 110 -3.45 7.10 -13.96
N VAL A 111 -4.12 5.94 -13.83
CA VAL A 111 -5.59 5.85 -13.86
C VAL A 111 -6.21 6.62 -12.70
N LEU A 112 -5.71 6.45 -11.46
CA LEU A 112 -6.20 7.17 -10.29
C LEU A 112 -6.00 8.69 -10.44
N ARG A 113 -4.88 9.12 -11.05
CA ARG A 113 -4.63 10.52 -11.37
C ARG A 113 -5.66 11.07 -12.36
N GLU A 114 -6.00 10.34 -13.41
CA GLU A 114 -7.03 10.74 -14.38
C GLU A 114 -8.41 10.86 -13.73
N LEU A 115 -8.82 9.85 -12.96
CA LEU A 115 -10.08 9.91 -12.19
C LEU A 115 -10.09 11.10 -11.23
N SER A 116 -8.94 11.47 -10.68
CA SER A 116 -8.84 12.65 -9.83
C SER A 116 -8.99 13.96 -10.60
N LEU A 117 -8.43 14.05 -11.81
CA LEU A 117 -8.60 15.20 -12.70
C LEU A 117 -10.04 15.34 -13.20
N GLU A 118 -10.73 14.21 -13.42
CA GLU A 118 -12.14 14.13 -13.81
C GLU A 118 -13.11 14.42 -12.64
N GLY A 119 -12.59 14.53 -11.41
CA GLY A 119 -13.41 14.75 -10.21
C GLY A 119 -14.12 13.49 -9.69
N ALA A 120 -13.82 12.32 -10.24
CA ALA A 120 -14.32 11.02 -9.77
C ALA A 120 -13.56 10.51 -8.52
N LEU A 121 -12.37 11.05 -8.25
CA LEU A 121 -11.57 10.79 -7.05
C LEU A 121 -11.06 12.10 -6.43
N ALA A 122 -11.33 12.32 -5.15
CA ALA A 122 -10.80 13.46 -4.41
C ALA A 122 -10.23 13.02 -3.06
N ALA A 123 -9.19 13.70 -2.59
CA ALA A 123 -8.58 13.41 -1.29
C ALA A 123 -8.23 14.69 -0.54
N TRP A 124 -8.38 14.64 0.78
CA TRP A 124 -7.95 15.67 1.72
C TRP A 124 -7.18 15.05 2.90
N PRO A 125 -6.11 15.68 3.41
CA PRO A 125 -5.41 16.79 2.77
C PRO A 125 -4.91 16.35 1.39
N ARG A 126 -4.76 17.27 0.44
CA ARG A 126 -4.05 16.98 -0.82
C ARG A 126 -2.57 16.81 -0.47
N GLN A 127 -2.21 15.66 0.10
CA GLN A 127 -0.92 15.42 0.77
C GLN A 127 0.27 15.41 -0.19
N LEU A 128 0.03 15.35 -1.50
CA LEU A 128 1.04 15.65 -2.50
C LEU A 128 1.11 17.17 -2.69
N ARG A 129 1.77 17.88 -1.77
CA ARG A 129 2.11 19.30 -1.94
C ARG A 129 2.87 19.57 -3.27
N GLY A 130 3.42 18.52 -3.91
CA GLY A 130 4.07 18.56 -5.22
C GLY A 130 3.33 17.86 -6.39
N GLY A 131 2.07 17.49 -6.22
CA GLY A 131 1.29 16.77 -7.24
C GLY A 131 1.63 15.28 -7.38
N TRP A 132 0.90 14.58 -8.25
CA TRP A 132 1.12 13.15 -8.50
C TRP A 132 2.52 12.90 -9.06
N PRO A 133 3.32 11.98 -8.47
CA PRO A 133 4.64 11.68 -8.97
C PRO A 133 4.55 11.07 -10.38
N SER A 134 5.48 11.42 -11.27
CA SER A 134 5.54 10.82 -12.60
C SER A 134 6.04 9.37 -12.52
N ALA A 135 5.69 8.56 -13.53
CA ALA A 135 6.23 7.22 -13.71
C ALA A 135 7.76 7.18 -13.56
N ALA A 136 8.47 8.14 -14.14
CA ALA A 136 9.92 8.25 -14.05
C ALA A 136 10.42 8.61 -12.64
N ALA A 137 9.65 9.39 -11.86
CA ALA A 137 10.00 9.66 -10.46
C ALA A 137 9.81 8.43 -9.59
N ILE A 138 8.71 7.68 -9.79
CA ILE A 138 8.44 6.43 -9.09
C ILE A 138 9.53 5.40 -9.39
N ARG A 139 9.84 5.17 -10.68
CA ARG A 139 10.89 4.22 -11.09
C ARG A 139 12.24 4.57 -10.48
N ARG A 140 12.63 5.85 -10.52
CA ARG A 140 13.88 6.31 -9.87
C ARG A 140 13.87 6.10 -8.36
N GLY A 141 12.75 6.38 -7.69
CA GLY A 141 12.62 6.12 -6.25
C GLY A 141 12.76 4.63 -5.93
N VAL A 142 12.17 3.76 -6.75
CA VAL A 142 12.32 2.31 -6.62
C VAL A 142 13.74 1.85 -6.95
N ASP A 143 14.41 2.42 -7.96
CA ASP A 143 15.80 2.11 -8.27
C ASP A 143 16.75 2.47 -7.12
N VAL A 144 16.46 3.57 -6.41
CA VAL A 144 17.22 3.98 -5.23
C VAL A 144 16.93 3.06 -4.04
N LEU A 145 15.66 2.68 -3.83
CA LEU A 145 15.26 1.87 -2.68
C LEU A 145 15.64 0.38 -2.86
N CYS A 146 15.43 -0.15 -4.07
CA CYS A 146 15.64 -1.54 -4.43
C CYS A 146 16.23 -1.64 -5.86
N PRO A 147 17.55 -1.54 -6.01
CA PRO A 147 18.22 -1.75 -7.29
C PRO A 147 17.97 -3.16 -7.86
N PRO A 148 18.09 -3.37 -9.18
CA PRO A 148 18.02 -4.71 -9.76
C PRO A 148 19.02 -5.69 -9.13
N GLY A 149 18.56 -6.91 -8.85
CA GLY A 149 19.35 -7.96 -8.19
C GLY A 149 19.44 -7.81 -6.66
N ARG A 150 18.69 -6.87 -6.06
CA ARG A 150 18.66 -6.65 -4.61
C ARG A 150 17.29 -6.95 -4.02
N ALA A 151 17.27 -7.10 -2.71
CA ALA A 151 16.06 -7.20 -1.91
C ALA A 151 15.90 -6.00 -0.98
N VAL A 152 14.65 -5.65 -0.68
CA VAL A 152 14.28 -4.77 0.42
C VAL A 152 13.43 -5.55 1.38
N ALA A 153 13.68 -5.37 2.67
CA ALA A 153 12.96 -6.04 3.73
C ALA A 153 12.33 -5.03 4.68
N VAL A 154 11.18 -5.37 5.24
CA VAL A 154 10.63 -4.71 6.41
C VAL A 154 10.22 -5.83 7.36
N GLY A 155 10.69 -5.80 8.59
CA GLY A 155 10.34 -6.76 9.63
C GLY A 155 9.94 -6.05 10.90
N LEU A 156 8.87 -6.50 11.54
CA LEU A 156 8.46 -6.03 12.86
C LEU A 156 8.57 -7.17 13.86
N PHE A 157 9.21 -6.88 14.99
CA PHE A 157 9.39 -7.79 16.10
C PHE A 157 8.48 -7.36 17.25
N GLU A 158 7.77 -8.32 17.83
CA GLU A 158 6.92 -8.10 19.00
C GLU A 158 6.99 -9.32 19.92
N GLY A 159 7.10 -9.10 21.23
CA GLY A 159 7.09 -10.18 22.21
C GLY A 159 8.24 -11.19 22.09
N GLY A 160 9.33 -10.84 21.40
CA GLY A 160 10.43 -11.79 21.12
C GLY A 160 10.14 -12.70 19.93
N ASP A 161 9.21 -12.34 19.04
CA ASP A 161 8.91 -13.06 17.81
C ASP A 161 8.91 -12.11 16.59
N LEU A 162 9.12 -12.67 15.39
CA LEU A 162 8.88 -11.95 14.14
C LEU A 162 7.36 -11.87 13.90
N TRP A 163 6.77 -10.74 14.30
CA TRP A 163 5.34 -10.50 14.24
C TRP A 163 4.81 -10.46 12.80
N THR A 164 5.49 -9.69 11.93
CA THR A 164 5.24 -9.68 10.47
C THR A 164 6.52 -9.28 9.72
N ALA A 165 6.59 -9.63 8.44
CA ALA A 165 7.64 -9.21 7.54
C ALA A 165 7.19 -9.16 6.08
N ALA A 166 7.74 -8.24 5.32
CA ALA A 166 7.66 -8.20 3.86
C ALA A 166 9.07 -8.16 3.28
N VAL A 167 9.36 -9.04 2.33
CA VAL A 167 10.59 -8.97 1.53
C VAL A 167 10.23 -8.86 0.07
N LEU A 168 10.66 -7.78 -0.56
CA LEU A 168 10.54 -7.53 -1.98
C LEU A 168 11.89 -7.74 -2.64
N GLN A 169 12.00 -8.73 -3.52
CA GLN A 169 13.20 -8.92 -4.33
C GLN A 169 12.96 -8.57 -5.78
N ARG A 170 13.92 -7.80 -6.31
CA ARG A 170 13.91 -7.31 -7.67
C ARG A 170 14.95 -8.06 -8.48
N GLY A 171 14.51 -8.69 -9.56
CA GLY A 171 15.39 -9.25 -10.58
C GLY A 171 15.71 -8.24 -11.67
N GLN A 172 16.08 -8.73 -12.85
CA GLN A 172 16.47 -7.88 -13.99
C GLN A 172 15.26 -7.29 -14.72
N LYS A 173 14.12 -7.99 -14.69
CA LYS A 173 12.90 -7.60 -15.40
C LYS A 173 11.86 -6.91 -14.52
N GLY A 174 12.07 -6.88 -13.20
CA GLY A 174 11.07 -6.37 -12.27
C GLY A 174 11.14 -7.00 -10.90
N PHE A 175 10.09 -6.82 -10.11
CA PHE A 175 9.89 -7.58 -8.87
C PHE A 175 9.47 -9.01 -9.18
N GLU A 176 10.25 -9.97 -8.69
CA GLU A 176 10.08 -11.40 -8.97
C GLU A 176 9.60 -12.15 -7.73
N LYS A 177 9.83 -11.60 -6.53
CA LYS A 177 9.43 -12.24 -5.26
C LYS A 177 8.87 -11.24 -4.26
N LEU A 178 7.72 -11.59 -3.68
CA LEU A 178 7.20 -11.00 -2.45
C LEU A 178 7.06 -12.11 -1.39
N LEU A 179 7.98 -12.10 -0.42
CA LEU A 179 8.01 -13.06 0.67
C LEU A 179 7.36 -12.45 1.92
N GLY A 180 6.45 -13.18 2.54
CA GLY A 180 5.86 -12.88 3.83
C GLY A 180 6.68 -13.46 4.99
N PRO A 181 6.19 -13.39 6.23
CA PRO A 181 6.94 -13.81 7.41
C PRO A 181 7.03 -15.33 7.58
N GLU A 182 6.07 -16.10 7.08
CA GLU A 182 5.98 -17.54 7.33
C GLU A 182 7.27 -18.32 6.97
N PRO A 183 7.92 -18.12 5.80
CA PRO A 183 9.10 -18.87 5.40
C PRO A 183 10.37 -18.41 6.14
N LEU A 184 10.30 -17.26 6.79
CA LEU A 184 11.40 -16.66 7.56
C LEU A 184 11.39 -17.12 9.02
N ARG A 185 10.21 -17.29 9.63
CA ARG A 185 10.06 -17.66 11.05
C ARG A 185 10.86 -18.93 11.44
N PRO A 186 10.82 -20.05 10.70
CA PRO A 186 11.60 -21.25 11.04
C PRO A 186 13.11 -21.03 11.00
N GLY A 187 13.58 -20.15 10.11
CA GLY A 187 15.00 -19.87 9.93
C GLY A 187 15.60 -18.93 10.98
N LEU A 188 14.76 -18.19 11.70
CA LEU A 188 15.16 -17.29 12.79
C LEU A 188 15.39 -18.03 14.11
N GLY A 189 14.70 -19.15 14.33
CA GLY A 189 14.77 -19.90 15.58
C GLY A 189 14.26 -19.09 16.77
N LEU A 190 14.81 -19.34 17.96
CA LEU A 190 14.50 -18.57 19.16
C LEU A 190 15.18 -17.20 19.08
N LEU A 191 14.37 -16.15 18.97
CA LEU A 191 14.86 -14.79 19.02
C LEU A 191 15.19 -14.38 20.45
N SER A 192 16.14 -13.47 20.58
CA SER A 192 16.64 -13.04 21.88
C SER A 192 15.75 -11.99 22.57
N GLY A 193 14.85 -11.35 21.81
CA GLY A 193 14.10 -10.17 22.25
C GLY A 193 14.91 -8.89 22.16
N ASP A 194 16.20 -8.96 21.82
CA ASP A 194 17.04 -7.82 21.49
C ASP A 194 16.96 -7.53 19.99
N PHE A 195 16.19 -6.50 19.63
CA PHE A 195 16.03 -6.05 18.25
C PHE A 195 17.37 -5.91 17.53
N ARG A 196 18.40 -5.33 18.17
CA ARG A 196 19.70 -5.08 17.53
C ARG A 196 20.39 -6.37 17.09
N ARG A 197 20.10 -7.48 17.75
CA ARG A 197 20.63 -8.79 17.38
C ARG A 197 19.70 -9.53 16.43
N ASP A 198 18.42 -9.50 16.73
CA ASP A 198 17.40 -10.26 16.01
C ASP A 198 17.22 -9.73 14.56
N TYR A 199 17.35 -8.42 14.33
CA TYR A 199 17.32 -7.85 12.96
C TYR A 199 18.50 -8.35 12.10
N TRP A 200 19.69 -8.51 12.67
CA TRP A 200 20.86 -9.02 11.93
C TRP A 200 20.65 -10.47 11.50
N HIS A 201 20.01 -11.29 12.34
CA HIS A 201 19.67 -12.66 12.00
C HIS A 201 18.63 -12.70 10.87
N LEU A 202 17.63 -11.83 10.91
CA LEU A 202 16.65 -11.67 9.82
C LEU A 202 17.32 -11.27 8.51
N LEU A 203 18.15 -10.22 8.51
CA LEU A 203 18.83 -9.79 7.28
C LEU A 203 19.70 -10.89 6.68
N ARG A 204 20.50 -11.59 7.49
CA ARG A 204 21.32 -12.72 7.02
C ARG A 204 20.49 -13.87 6.46
N LEU A 205 19.35 -14.15 7.09
CA LEU A 205 18.44 -15.18 6.60
C LEU A 205 17.88 -14.81 5.22
N ILE A 206 17.46 -13.56 5.06
CA ILE A 206 16.95 -13.03 3.80
C ILE A 206 18.05 -13.05 2.73
N GLU A 207 19.26 -12.61 3.05
CA GLU A 207 20.39 -12.65 2.12
C GLU A 207 20.70 -14.06 1.61
N ARG A 208 20.54 -15.07 2.47
CA ARG A 208 20.74 -16.48 2.12
C ARG A 208 19.61 -17.05 1.27
N GLN A 209 18.35 -16.67 1.54
CA GLN A 209 17.18 -17.26 0.89
C GLN A 209 16.73 -16.52 -0.38
N VAL A 210 16.97 -15.21 -0.44
CA VAL A 210 16.36 -14.29 -1.41
C VAL A 210 17.43 -13.55 -2.22
N GLY A 211 18.52 -13.14 -1.58
CA GLY A 211 19.62 -12.42 -2.20
C GLY A 211 20.01 -11.13 -1.46
N PRO A 212 21.04 -10.41 -1.94
CA PRO A 212 21.64 -9.31 -1.19
C PRO A 212 20.63 -8.20 -0.85
N VAL A 213 20.55 -7.83 0.43
CA VAL A 213 19.64 -6.77 0.89
C VAL A 213 20.26 -5.40 0.60
N HIS A 214 19.45 -4.47 0.09
CA HIS A 214 19.85 -3.08 -0.10
C HIS A 214 19.36 -2.18 1.05
N ALA A 215 18.12 -2.37 1.48
CA ALA A 215 17.53 -1.64 2.60
C ALA A 215 16.64 -2.58 3.43
N GLY A 216 16.66 -2.42 4.76
CA GLY A 216 15.80 -3.13 5.69
C GLY A 216 16.06 -2.76 7.14
#